data_AF-A0A9W7E152-F1
#
_entry.id   AF-A0A9W7E152-F1
#
_cell.length_a   1.000
_cell.length_b   1.000
_cell.length_c   1.000
_cell.angle_alpha   90.00
_cell.angle_beta   90.00
_cell.angle_gamma   90.00
#
_symmetry.space_group_name_H-M   'P 1'
#
loop_
_entity.id
_entity.type
_entity.pdbx_description
1 polymer ?
#
loop_
_entity_poly.entity_id
_entity_poly.type
_entity_poly.pdbx_seq_one_letter_code
_entity_poly.pdbx_strand_id
1 'polypeptide(L)'
;MDWATHMDETYAIIDEFGHRLMSKYRTTEWSGARCLQELETFLPFEHDCSMLWQAVVSDMDDKWWYELTDVEKATQIHPYDRNYAAAPKEPEEELPASMADAGPGGLDSIISQAAASRRIEMDYWLNQCKGGPRSDEGYFFDNLEVTELRTRASARGLSSTGSAPTLIERLKSAMSKGVRAAYGKMLVSQLREICEIRGLVKSGKKSVLVDRLMEDL
;
A
#
# COMPACT_ATOMS: atom_id res chain seq x y z
N MET A 1 7.64 24.62 -22.63
CA MET A 1 8.24 23.32 -22.28
C MET A 1 7.18 22.28 -22.55
N ASP A 2 7.48 21.21 -23.28
CA ASP A 2 6.51 20.13 -23.43
C ASP A 2 6.48 19.25 -22.17
N TRP A 3 5.38 18.51 -22.00
CA TRP A 3 5.17 17.68 -20.82
C TRP A 3 6.21 16.56 -20.68
N ALA A 4 6.73 16.02 -21.79
CA ALA A 4 7.73 14.96 -21.77
C ALA A 4 9.06 15.48 -21.20
N THR A 5 9.49 16.66 -21.64
CA THR A 5 10.70 17.33 -21.15
C THR A 5 10.60 17.63 -19.65
N HIS A 6 9.41 18.06 -19.18
CA HIS A 6 9.17 18.32 -17.77
C HIS A 6 9.23 17.03 -16.92
N MET A 7 8.68 15.92 -17.43
CA MET A 7 8.77 14.63 -16.74
C MET A 7 10.21 14.09 -16.70
N ASP A 8 10.96 14.20 -17.80
CA ASP A 8 12.36 13.76 -17.86
C ASP A 8 13.25 14.54 -16.89
N GLU A 9 13.07 15.87 -16.81
CA GLU A 9 13.77 16.70 -15.82
C GLU A 9 13.36 16.35 -14.39
N THR A 10 12.08 16.09 -14.16
CA THR A 10 11.58 15.67 -12.84
C THR A 10 12.19 14.34 -12.41
N TYR A 11 12.23 13.34 -13.32
CA TYR A 11 12.86 12.05 -13.04
C TYR A 11 14.37 12.17 -12.80
N ALA A 12 15.07 13.00 -13.56
CA ALA A 12 16.50 13.24 -13.35
C ALA A 12 16.80 13.83 -11.96
N ILE A 13 15.97 14.78 -11.51
CA ILE A 13 16.08 15.38 -10.17
C ILE A 13 15.85 14.34 -9.07
N ILE A 14 14.85 13.46 -9.27
CA ILE A 14 14.51 12.41 -8.30
C ILE A 14 15.62 11.35 -8.24
N ASP A 15 16.17 10.95 -9.38
CA ASP A 15 17.25 9.98 -9.47
C ASP A 15 18.53 10.52 -8.79
N GLU A 16 18.89 11.77 -9.06
CA GLU A 16 20.01 12.44 -8.40
C GLU A 16 19.81 12.54 -6.88
N PHE A 17 18.60 12.89 -6.45
CA PHE A 17 18.25 12.98 -5.03
C PHE A 17 18.28 11.61 -4.34
N GLY A 18 17.72 10.58 -4.97
CA GLY A 18 17.76 9.19 -4.51
C GLY A 18 19.20 8.69 -4.37
N HIS A 19 20.05 8.92 -5.38
CA HIS A 19 21.46 8.59 -5.32
C HIS A 19 22.20 9.31 -4.19
N ARG A 20 21.91 10.59 -3.96
CA ARG A 20 22.51 11.37 -2.87
C ARG A 20 22.11 10.85 -1.50
N LEU A 21 20.82 10.52 -1.31
CA LEU A 21 20.31 9.91 -0.09
C LEU A 21 20.98 8.56 0.18
N MET A 22 21.00 7.69 -0.83
CA MET A 22 21.58 6.36 -0.71
C MET A 22 23.09 6.41 -0.47
N SER A 23 23.80 7.37 -1.07
CA SER A 23 25.22 7.59 -0.80
C SER A 23 25.47 8.01 0.65
N LYS A 24 24.67 8.92 1.21
CA LYS A 24 24.81 9.40 2.60
C LYS A 24 24.41 8.35 3.63
N TYR A 25 23.42 7.51 3.30
CA TYR A 25 23.04 6.39 4.14
C TYR A 25 24.12 5.30 4.16
N ARG A 26 24.66 4.91 3.00
CA ARG A 26 25.71 3.88 2.91
C ARG A 26 26.99 4.26 3.66
N THR A 27 27.29 5.55 3.78
CA THR A 27 28.42 6.03 4.60
C THR A 27 28.11 6.11 6.09
N THR A 28 26.92 5.65 6.52
CA THR A 28 26.39 5.75 7.91
C THR A 28 26.31 7.18 8.45
N GLU A 29 26.46 8.18 7.57
CA GLU A 29 26.35 9.58 7.98
C GLU A 29 24.93 9.90 8.43
N TRP A 30 23.93 9.26 7.80
CA TRP A 30 22.51 9.52 8.05
C TRP A 30 21.82 8.30 8.64
N SER A 31 21.00 8.52 9.67
CA SER A 31 20.03 7.53 10.14
C SER A 31 18.81 7.49 9.20
N GLY A 32 18.05 6.41 9.23
CA GLY A 32 16.79 6.31 8.47
C GLY A 32 15.84 7.49 8.72
N ALA A 33 15.76 7.96 9.97
CA ALA A 33 14.97 9.14 10.34
C ALA A 33 15.44 10.44 9.66
N ARG A 34 16.76 10.61 9.47
CA ARG A 34 17.32 11.78 8.78
C ARG A 34 17.03 11.72 7.28
N CYS A 35 17.09 10.53 6.67
CA CYS A 35 16.72 10.35 5.27
C CYS A 35 15.25 10.70 5.01
N LEU A 36 14.35 10.27 5.91
CA LEU A 36 12.92 10.60 5.83
C LEU A 36 12.65 12.10 5.92
N GLN A 37 13.27 12.78 6.88
CA GLN A 37 13.10 14.23 7.05
C GLN A 37 13.57 15.02 5.82
N GLU A 38 14.66 14.57 5.19
CA GLU A 38 15.19 15.22 3.98
C GLU A 38 14.33 14.90 2.75
N LEU A 39 13.75 13.69 2.66
CA LEU A 39 12.73 13.33 1.65
C LEU A 39 11.50 14.23 1.75
N GLU A 40 10.98 14.42 2.96
CA GLU A 40 9.82 15.30 3.23
C GLU A 40 10.12 16.78 2.91
N THR A 41 11.37 17.22 3.11
CA THR A 41 11.80 18.59 2.80
C THR A 41 11.96 18.79 1.29
N PHE A 42 12.39 17.76 0.56
CA PHE A 42 12.67 17.82 -0.88
C PHE A 42 11.42 17.67 -1.75
N LEU A 43 10.41 16.93 -1.26
CA LEU A 43 9.12 16.74 -1.93
C LEU A 43 8.03 17.51 -1.17
N PRO A 44 7.93 18.85 -1.33
CA PRO A 44 6.78 19.57 -0.79
C PRO A 44 5.50 18.97 -1.40
N PHE A 45 4.56 18.66 -0.51
CA PHE A 45 3.36 17.80 -0.65
C PHE A 45 2.33 18.16 -1.75
N GLU A 46 2.68 18.94 -2.78
CA GLU A 46 1.71 19.46 -3.74
C GLU A 46 1.44 18.55 -4.96
N HIS A 47 2.24 17.50 -5.18
CA HIS A 47 1.97 16.52 -6.25
C HIS A 47 2.01 15.08 -5.73
N ASP A 48 1.27 14.22 -6.42
CA ASP A 48 1.02 12.80 -6.12
C ASP A 48 2.32 11.96 -6.13
N CYS A 49 3.16 12.19 -5.12
CA CYS A 49 4.47 11.56 -4.94
C CYS A 49 4.35 10.11 -4.45
N SER A 50 3.15 9.54 -4.43
CA SER A 50 2.88 8.16 -4.00
C SER A 50 3.65 7.14 -4.84
N MET A 51 3.72 7.35 -6.17
CA MET A 51 4.50 6.54 -7.10
C MET A 51 6.02 6.68 -6.87
N LEU A 52 6.49 7.88 -6.50
CA LEU A 52 7.90 8.15 -6.25
C LEU A 52 8.36 7.56 -4.91
N TRP A 53 7.50 7.66 -3.90
CA TRP A 53 7.68 6.97 -2.64
C TRP A 53 7.74 5.46 -2.84
N GLN A 54 6.84 4.89 -3.64
CA GLN A 54 6.87 3.46 -3.98
C GLN A 54 8.15 3.04 -4.70
N ALA A 55 8.67 3.84 -5.64
CA ALA A 55 9.92 3.55 -6.33
C ALA A 55 11.12 3.56 -5.37
N VAL A 56 11.21 4.59 -4.51
CA VAL A 56 12.27 4.71 -3.50
C VAL A 56 12.21 3.56 -2.49
N VAL A 57 11.02 3.24 -1.97
CA VAL A 57 10.81 2.15 -1.00
C VAL A 57 11.06 0.77 -1.62
N SER A 58 10.75 0.57 -2.92
CA SER A 58 10.95 -0.71 -3.59
C SER A 58 12.42 -1.01 -3.89
N ASP A 59 13.27 0.02 -3.99
CA ASP A 59 14.72 -0.12 -4.23
C ASP A 59 15.53 -0.19 -2.92
N MET A 60 14.87 -0.06 -1.77
CA MET A 60 15.50 -0.15 -0.45
C MET A 60 15.66 -1.61 -0.01
N ASP A 61 16.84 -1.94 0.54
CA ASP A 61 17.14 -3.29 0.98
C ASP A 61 16.35 -3.69 2.25
N ASP A 62 16.24 -4.99 2.49
CA ASP A 62 15.49 -5.55 3.64
C ASP A 62 16.00 -4.99 5.00
N LYS A 63 17.27 -4.56 5.07
CA LYS A 63 17.87 -4.03 6.30
C LYS A 63 17.30 -2.65 6.65
N TRP A 64 17.06 -1.81 5.64
CA TRP A 64 16.43 -0.50 5.80
C TRP A 64 15.02 -0.61 6.38
N TRP A 65 14.25 -1.62 5.95
CA TRP A 65 12.86 -1.81 6.37
C TRP A 65 12.71 -2.11 7.87
N TYR A 66 13.61 -2.93 8.43
CA TYR A 66 13.61 -3.20 9.87
C TYR A 66 14.00 -1.96 10.69
N GLU A 67 15.03 -1.22 10.28
CA GLU A 67 15.47 0.00 10.97
C GLU A 67 14.40 1.10 10.94
N LEU A 68 13.66 1.25 9.84
CA LEU A 68 12.55 2.21 9.74
C LEU A 68 11.42 1.86 10.71
N THR A 69 11.04 0.59 10.78
CA THR A 69 9.97 0.13 11.69
C THR A 69 10.34 0.24 13.16
N ASP A 70 11.63 0.16 13.51
CA ASP A 70 12.10 0.35 14.87
C ASP A 70 12.12 1.84 15.27
N VAL A 71 12.43 2.74 14.33
CA VAL A 71 12.29 4.20 14.54
C VAL A 71 10.81 4.60 14.70
N GLU A 72 9.90 4.06 13.89
CA GLU A 72 8.45 4.30 14.02
C GLU A 72 7.89 3.80 15.36
N LYS A 73 8.32 2.62 15.82
CA LYS A 73 7.92 2.09 17.13
C LYS A 73 8.49 2.89 18.29
N ALA A 74 9.73 3.36 18.18
CA ALA A 74 10.43 4.08 19.24
C ALA A 74 9.93 5.51 19.43
N THR A 75 9.35 6.13 18.40
CA THR A 75 8.98 7.54 18.46
C THR A 75 7.59 7.81 19.04
N GLN A 76 6.63 6.88 19.02
CA GLN A 76 5.24 7.09 19.53
C GLN A 76 4.60 8.43 19.09
N ILE A 77 5.09 9.04 18.00
CA ILE A 77 4.63 10.32 17.48
C ILE A 77 3.77 10.00 16.26
N HIS A 78 2.45 10.15 16.42
CA HIS A 78 1.53 10.16 15.29
C HIS A 78 1.73 11.48 14.53
N PRO A 79 1.87 11.49 13.19
CA PRO A 79 2.25 12.67 12.41
C PRO A 79 1.24 13.84 12.43
N TYR A 80 0.14 13.74 13.18
CA TYR A 80 -0.90 14.76 13.27
C TYR A 80 -1.11 15.34 14.68
N ASP A 81 -0.30 14.99 15.68
CA ASP A 81 -0.40 15.56 17.04
C ASP A 81 0.43 16.83 17.26
N ARG A 82 0.61 17.65 16.20
CA ARG A 82 1.18 19.00 16.32
C ARG A 82 0.13 20.07 16.09
N ASN A 83 -0.18 20.78 17.18
CA ASN A 83 -0.98 22.00 17.24
C ASN A 83 -0.70 22.96 16.07
N TYR A 84 -1.74 23.30 15.32
CA TYR A 84 -1.77 24.46 14.44
C TYR A 84 -1.69 25.74 15.27
N ALA A 85 -0.50 26.30 15.42
CA ALA A 85 -0.33 27.67 15.91
C ALA A 85 -0.22 28.63 14.72
N ALA A 86 -1.30 29.38 14.51
CA ALA A 86 -1.43 30.65 13.79
C ALA A 86 -0.49 30.91 12.60
N ALA A 87 -0.97 30.57 11.39
CA ALA A 87 -0.47 31.19 10.15
C ALA A 87 -1.07 32.61 9.99
N PRO A 88 -0.30 33.59 9.48
CA PRO A 88 -0.81 34.94 9.20
C PRO A 88 -1.84 34.92 8.05
N LYS A 89 -2.93 35.68 8.22
CA LYS A 89 -3.98 35.82 7.21
C LYS A 89 -3.46 36.56 5.98
N GLU A 90 -3.50 35.90 4.83
CA GLU A 90 -3.37 36.54 3.52
C GLU A 90 -4.66 37.30 3.14
N PRO A 91 -4.58 38.33 2.29
CA PRO A 91 -5.72 39.15 1.91
C PRO A 91 -6.73 38.39 1.03
N GLU A 92 -8.00 38.50 1.40
CA GLU A 92 -9.15 37.91 0.72
C GLU A 92 -9.27 38.44 -0.72
N GLU A 93 -9.07 37.56 -1.70
CA GLU A 93 -9.37 37.81 -3.10
C GLU A 93 -10.83 37.36 -3.37
N GLU A 94 -11.69 38.30 -3.78
CA GLU A 94 -13.13 38.06 -3.96
C GLU A 94 -13.41 37.10 -5.13
N LEU A 95 -13.78 35.86 -4.79
CA LEU A 95 -14.28 34.87 -5.75
C LEU A 95 -15.76 35.12 -6.12
N PRO A 96 -16.17 34.77 -7.36
CA PRO A 96 -17.48 35.11 -7.91
C PRO A 96 -18.64 34.35 -7.24
N ALA A 97 -19.73 35.09 -7.00
CA ALA A 97 -20.91 34.75 -6.20
C ALA A 97 -21.81 33.57 -6.67
N SER A 98 -21.32 32.67 -7.53
CA SER A 98 -22.18 31.62 -8.15
C SER A 98 -22.12 30.23 -7.51
N MET A 99 -21.42 30.04 -6.38
CA MET A 99 -21.30 28.74 -5.70
C MET A 99 -21.78 28.70 -4.24
N ALA A 100 -22.58 29.66 -3.78
CA ALA A 100 -22.89 29.85 -2.36
C ALA A 100 -23.93 28.88 -1.72
N ASP A 101 -24.35 27.80 -2.39
CA ASP A 101 -25.44 26.93 -1.88
C ASP A 101 -24.99 25.50 -1.50
N ALA A 102 -23.68 25.24 -1.45
CA ALA A 102 -23.16 24.03 -0.81
C ALA A 102 -22.87 24.35 0.66
N GLY A 103 -23.74 23.89 1.56
CA GLY A 103 -23.55 24.06 3.00
C GLY A 103 -22.16 23.59 3.46
N PRO A 104 -21.57 24.23 4.50
CA PRO A 104 -20.16 24.09 4.90
C PRO A 104 -19.74 22.71 5.44
N GLY A 105 -20.48 21.63 5.16
CA GLY A 105 -20.16 20.25 5.56
C GLY A 105 -20.03 19.24 4.42
N GLY A 106 -20.23 19.65 3.16
CA GLY A 106 -20.22 18.71 2.02
C GLY A 106 -18.82 18.25 1.60
N LEU A 107 -17.85 19.16 1.55
CA LEU A 107 -16.49 18.89 1.10
C LEU A 107 -15.69 18.08 2.12
N ASP A 108 -15.80 18.42 3.41
CA ASP A 108 -15.12 17.68 4.49
C ASP A 108 -15.61 16.24 4.60
N SER A 109 -16.90 15.98 4.33
CA SER A 109 -17.45 14.63 4.30
C SER A 109 -16.88 13.79 3.15
N ILE A 110 -16.67 14.38 1.97
CA ILE A 110 -16.13 13.67 0.79
C ILE A 110 -14.63 13.39 0.99
N ILE A 111 -13.87 14.37 1.50
CA ILE A 111 -12.45 14.23 1.82
C ILE A 111 -12.25 13.16 2.91
N SER A 112 -13.12 13.14 3.92
CA SER A 112 -13.11 12.11 4.98
C SER A 112 -13.40 10.70 4.45
N GLN A 113 -14.36 10.55 3.53
CA GLN A 113 -14.68 9.26 2.90
C GLN A 113 -13.56 8.75 1.98
N ALA A 114 -12.93 9.64 1.21
CA ALA A 114 -11.80 9.30 0.35
C ALA A 114 -10.56 8.89 1.19
N ALA A 115 -10.30 9.60 2.30
CA ALA A 115 -9.22 9.25 3.21
C ALA A 115 -9.47 7.91 3.93
N ALA A 116 -10.72 7.60 4.31
CA ALA A 116 -11.08 6.31 4.88
C ALA A 116 -10.91 5.15 3.89
N SER A 117 -11.22 5.37 2.62
CA SER A 117 -11.06 4.38 1.55
C SER A 117 -9.57 4.08 1.29
N ARG A 118 -8.74 5.12 1.19
CA ARG A 118 -7.28 4.95 1.09
C ARG A 118 -6.67 4.29 2.31
N ARG A 119 -7.20 4.55 3.51
CA ARG A 119 -6.75 3.90 4.75
C ARG A 119 -7.07 2.41 4.77
N ILE A 120 -8.27 2.02 4.31
CA ILE A 120 -8.65 0.60 4.17
C ILE A 120 -7.77 -0.10 3.14
N GLU A 121 -7.49 0.55 2.02
CA GLU A 121 -6.63 0.03 0.95
C GLU A 121 -5.18 -0.12 1.45
N MET A 122 -4.65 0.89 2.16
CA MET A 122 -3.31 0.87 2.72
C MET A 122 -3.17 -0.10 3.90
N ASP A 123 -4.18 -0.24 4.77
CA ASP A 123 -4.19 -1.25 5.85
C ASP A 123 -4.34 -2.68 5.30
N TYR A 124 -5.04 -2.85 4.17
CA TYR A 124 -5.11 -4.10 3.43
C TYR A 124 -3.74 -4.44 2.82
N TRP A 125 -3.06 -3.46 2.24
CA TRP A 125 -1.72 -3.60 1.65
C TRP A 125 -0.65 -3.83 2.72
N LEU A 126 -0.63 -3.05 3.80
CA LEU A 126 0.30 -3.18 4.93
C LEU A 126 0.13 -4.49 5.71
N ASN A 127 -1.11 -5.00 5.83
CA ASN A 127 -1.33 -6.34 6.40
C ASN A 127 -0.85 -7.47 5.46
N GLN A 128 -0.73 -7.24 4.15
CA GLN A 128 -0.03 -8.17 3.25
C GLN A 128 1.49 -8.11 3.45
N CYS A 129 2.07 -6.94 3.73
CA CYS A 129 3.52 -6.76 3.91
C CYS A 129 4.09 -7.30 5.23
N LYS A 130 3.28 -7.45 6.30
CA LYS A 130 3.74 -7.86 7.64
C LYS A 130 4.02 -9.37 7.82
N GLY A 131 4.20 -10.13 6.74
CA GLY A 131 4.56 -11.55 6.78
C GLY A 131 3.60 -12.50 6.05
N GLY A 132 2.74 -11.96 5.17
CA GLY A 132 1.98 -12.78 4.22
C GLY A 132 2.77 -13.00 2.93
N PRO A 133 2.67 -14.18 2.28
CA PRO A 133 3.21 -14.36 0.93
C PRO A 133 2.66 -13.26 0.00
N ARG A 134 3.57 -12.61 -0.74
CA ARG A 134 3.26 -11.54 -1.72
C ARG A 134 2.08 -11.96 -2.61
N SER A 135 1.19 -11.02 -2.91
CA SER A 135 0.02 -11.22 -3.80
C SER A 135 0.40 -11.66 -5.21
N ASP A 136 1.67 -11.51 -5.59
CA ASP A 136 2.25 -11.98 -6.84
C ASP A 136 2.61 -13.50 -6.80
N GLU A 137 2.52 -14.17 -5.64
CA GLU A 137 2.59 -15.63 -5.53
C GLU A 137 1.33 -16.34 -6.08
N GLY A 138 0.41 -15.59 -6.68
CA GLY A 138 -0.66 -16.14 -7.50
C GLY A 138 -0.09 -17.00 -8.63
N TYR A 139 -0.12 -18.32 -8.42
CA TYR A 139 -0.25 -19.35 -9.46
C TYR A 139 0.97 -20.06 -10.04
N PHE A 140 2.14 -20.06 -9.41
CA PHE A 140 3.25 -20.89 -9.93
C PHE A 140 3.78 -21.93 -8.95
N PHE A 141 2.90 -22.64 -8.23
CA PHE A 141 3.31 -23.90 -7.57
C PHE A 141 3.69 -24.99 -8.58
N ASP A 142 3.16 -24.90 -9.80
CA ASP A 142 3.34 -25.92 -10.84
C ASP A 142 4.79 -25.96 -11.38
N ASN A 143 5.58 -24.90 -11.13
CA ASN A 143 6.98 -24.79 -11.54
C ASN A 143 7.99 -24.95 -10.39
N LEU A 144 7.53 -25.14 -9.16
CA LEU A 144 8.44 -25.27 -8.01
C LEU A 144 8.99 -26.69 -7.89
N GLU A 145 10.25 -26.77 -7.48
CA GLU A 145 10.84 -28.05 -7.09
C GLU A 145 10.15 -28.63 -5.85
N VAL A 146 10.15 -29.97 -5.74
CA VAL A 146 9.50 -30.68 -4.63
C VAL A 146 10.08 -30.25 -3.27
N THR A 147 11.39 -29.97 -3.21
CA THR A 147 12.07 -29.45 -2.01
C THR A 147 11.44 -28.14 -1.54
N GLU A 148 11.20 -27.20 -2.45
CA GLU A 148 10.60 -25.91 -2.16
C GLU A 148 9.11 -26.04 -1.79
N LEU A 149 8.36 -26.89 -2.50
CA LEU A 149 6.97 -27.21 -2.16
C LEU A 149 6.84 -27.74 -0.72
N ARG A 150 7.77 -28.59 -0.29
CA ARG A 150 7.80 -29.11 1.08
C ARG A 150 8.13 -28.04 2.11
N THR A 151 9.10 -27.18 1.81
CA THR A 151 9.46 -26.04 2.66
C THR A 151 8.26 -25.10 2.85
N ARG A 152 7.58 -24.73 1.76
CA ARG A 152 6.38 -23.88 1.82
C ARG A 152 5.21 -24.56 2.56
N ALA A 153 5.02 -25.87 2.39
CA ALA A 153 4.02 -26.62 3.13
C ALA A 153 4.31 -26.63 4.63
N SER A 154 5.55 -26.92 5.02
CA SER A 154 5.98 -26.94 6.42
C SER A 154 5.87 -25.57 7.08
N ALA A 155 6.25 -24.50 6.38
CA ALA A 155 6.12 -23.12 6.86
C ALA A 155 4.67 -22.73 7.16
N ARG A 156 3.72 -23.34 6.45
CA ARG A 156 2.27 -23.14 6.64
C ARG A 156 1.64 -24.16 7.62
N GLY A 157 2.44 -24.99 8.28
CA GLY A 157 1.95 -26.03 9.21
C GLY A 157 1.20 -27.16 8.50
N LEU A 158 1.41 -27.36 7.20
CA LEU A 158 0.83 -28.44 6.41
C LEU A 158 1.80 -29.62 6.38
N SER A 159 1.29 -30.83 6.15
CA SER A 159 2.15 -31.99 5.91
C SER A 159 3.08 -31.72 4.71
N SER A 160 4.38 -32.00 4.89
CA SER A 160 5.41 -31.91 3.86
C SER A 160 5.65 -33.25 3.14
N THR A 161 4.84 -34.27 3.40
CA THR A 161 4.95 -35.58 2.72
C THR A 161 4.02 -35.68 1.51
N GLY A 162 4.38 -36.55 0.56
CA GLY A 162 3.60 -36.84 -0.64
C GLY A 162 4.32 -36.55 -1.95
N SER A 163 3.61 -36.80 -3.04
CA SER A 163 4.02 -36.47 -4.41
C SER A 163 3.90 -34.97 -4.69
N ALA A 164 4.59 -34.47 -5.70
CA ALA A 164 4.51 -33.07 -6.14
C ALA A 164 3.07 -32.56 -6.35
N PRO A 165 2.20 -33.23 -7.13
CA PRO A 165 0.82 -32.75 -7.33
C PRO A 165 0.02 -32.72 -6.03
N THR A 166 0.24 -33.67 -5.12
CA THR A 166 -0.43 -33.67 -3.81
C THR A 166 0.00 -32.48 -2.95
N LEU A 167 1.28 -32.09 -2.99
CA LEU A 167 1.77 -30.90 -2.28
C LEU A 167 1.18 -29.62 -2.87
N ILE A 168 1.12 -29.53 -4.20
CA ILE A 168 0.54 -28.39 -4.92
C ILE A 168 -0.93 -28.23 -4.55
N GLU A 169 -1.75 -29.29 -4.64
CA GLU A 169 -3.16 -29.23 -4.26
C GLU A 169 -3.36 -28.81 -2.80
N ARG A 170 -2.52 -29.32 -1.89
CA ARG A 170 -2.58 -28.97 -0.48
C ARG A 170 -2.29 -27.49 -0.24
N LEU A 171 -1.29 -26.94 -0.93
CA LEU A 171 -0.94 -25.52 -0.87
C LEU A 171 -2.04 -24.65 -1.48
N LYS A 172 -2.57 -25.00 -2.65
CA LYS A 172 -3.71 -24.33 -3.30
C LYS A 172 -4.95 -24.35 -2.40
N SER A 173 -5.24 -25.48 -1.76
CA SER A 173 -6.36 -25.61 -0.80
C SER A 173 -6.16 -24.76 0.47
N ALA A 174 -4.95 -24.68 1.00
CA ALA A 174 -4.66 -23.86 2.17
C ALA A 174 -4.76 -22.35 1.86
N MET A 175 -4.26 -21.91 0.70
CA MET A 175 -4.38 -20.52 0.26
C MET A 175 -5.83 -20.13 0.02
N SER A 176 -6.60 -20.94 -0.70
CA SER A 176 -8.02 -20.66 -0.94
C SER A 176 -8.82 -20.54 0.36
N LYS A 177 -8.52 -21.34 1.39
CA LYS A 177 -9.12 -21.19 2.73
C LYS A 177 -8.73 -19.86 3.39
N GLY A 178 -7.46 -19.47 3.31
CA GLY A 178 -6.97 -18.21 3.87
C GLY A 178 -7.62 -16.99 3.21
N VAL A 179 -7.66 -16.97 1.87
CA VAL A 179 -8.27 -15.89 1.09
C VAL A 179 -9.78 -15.82 1.33
N ARG A 180 -10.48 -16.96 1.35
CA ARG A 180 -11.91 -17.00 1.67
C ARG A 180 -12.19 -16.45 3.07
N ALA A 181 -11.36 -16.79 4.06
CA ALA A 181 -11.50 -16.26 5.41
C ALA A 181 -11.25 -14.74 5.47
N ALA A 182 -10.29 -14.23 4.70
CA ALA A 182 -10.04 -12.79 4.58
C ALA A 182 -11.25 -12.05 3.99
N TYR A 183 -11.78 -12.52 2.86
CA TYR A 183 -13.01 -11.96 2.27
C TYR A 183 -14.22 -12.11 3.21
N GLY A 184 -14.29 -13.19 3.97
CA GLY A 184 -15.31 -13.40 5.00
C GLY A 184 -15.32 -12.33 6.10
N LYS A 185 -14.18 -11.68 6.37
CA LYS A 185 -14.05 -10.60 7.37
C LYS A 185 -14.36 -9.21 6.81
N MET A 186 -14.30 -9.00 5.50
CA MET A 186 -14.58 -7.72 4.86
C MET A 186 -16.05 -7.31 4.95
N LEU A 187 -16.33 -6.01 4.88
CA LEU A 187 -17.70 -5.49 4.79
C LEU A 187 -18.30 -5.76 3.41
N VAL A 188 -19.64 -5.79 3.33
CA VAL A 188 -20.33 -6.02 2.05
C VAL A 188 -20.04 -4.91 1.04
N SER A 189 -19.90 -3.67 1.48
CA SER A 189 -19.51 -2.54 0.63
C SER A 189 -18.15 -2.76 -0.02
N GLN A 190 -17.14 -3.14 0.76
CA GLN A 190 -15.79 -3.45 0.29
C GLN A 190 -15.79 -4.62 -0.71
N LEU A 191 -16.54 -5.69 -0.42
CA LEU A 191 -16.64 -6.83 -1.34
C LEU A 191 -17.26 -6.44 -2.69
N ARG A 192 -18.26 -5.54 -2.69
CA ARG A 192 -18.89 -5.04 -3.91
C ARG A 192 -17.95 -4.17 -4.73
N GLU A 193 -17.16 -3.33 -4.06
CA GLU A 193 -16.14 -2.50 -4.69
C GLU A 193 -15.07 -3.37 -5.36
N ILE A 194 -14.56 -4.40 -4.68
CA ILE A 194 -13.62 -5.36 -5.28
C ILE A 194 -14.28 -6.09 -6.47
N CYS A 195 -15.55 -6.50 -6.36
CA CYS A 195 -16.26 -7.09 -7.49
C CYS A 195 -16.36 -6.11 -8.67
N GLU A 196 -16.65 -4.84 -8.42
CA GLU A 196 -16.77 -3.81 -9.45
C GLU A 196 -15.44 -3.54 -10.16
N ILE A 197 -14.34 -3.44 -9.41
CA ILE A 197 -12.98 -3.31 -9.96
C ILE A 197 -12.64 -4.50 -10.88
N ARG A 198 -13.10 -5.70 -10.53
CA ARG A 198 -12.88 -6.93 -11.31
C ARG A 198 -13.92 -7.17 -12.41
N GLY A 199 -14.89 -6.28 -12.58
CA GLY A 199 -15.98 -6.46 -13.56
C GLY A 199 -16.97 -7.59 -13.21
N LEU A 200 -17.03 -8.01 -11.95
CA LEU A 200 -17.95 -9.03 -11.43
C LEU A 200 -19.27 -8.41 -10.96
N VAL A 201 -20.32 -9.23 -10.92
CA VAL A 201 -21.65 -8.79 -10.47
C VAL A 201 -21.66 -8.40 -8.99
N LYS A 202 -22.01 -7.14 -8.69
CA LYS A 202 -22.04 -6.55 -7.33
C LYS A 202 -23.31 -6.79 -6.49
N SER A 203 -24.29 -7.54 -7.01
CA SER A 203 -25.55 -7.82 -6.31
C SER A 203 -25.55 -9.16 -5.56
N GLY A 204 -26.32 -9.26 -4.47
CA GLY A 204 -26.52 -10.51 -3.73
C GLY A 204 -26.11 -10.45 -2.26
N LYS A 205 -26.22 -11.61 -1.59
CA LYS A 205 -25.78 -11.82 -0.21
C LYS A 205 -24.25 -11.84 -0.13
N LYS A 206 -23.70 -11.55 1.05
CA LYS A 206 -22.25 -11.56 1.32
C LYS A 206 -21.57 -12.85 0.84
N SER A 207 -22.14 -14.01 1.16
CA SER A 207 -21.58 -15.31 0.77
C SER A 207 -21.40 -15.42 -0.75
N VAL A 208 -22.39 -14.98 -1.52
CA VAL A 208 -22.36 -15.03 -2.99
C VAL A 208 -21.27 -14.13 -3.57
N LEU A 209 -21.05 -12.96 -2.98
CA LEU A 209 -19.95 -12.08 -3.39
C LEU A 209 -18.59 -12.72 -3.12
N VAL A 210 -18.42 -13.33 -1.95
CA VAL A 210 -17.19 -14.07 -1.62
C VAL A 210 -16.99 -15.24 -2.57
N ASP A 211 -18.03 -16.01 -2.88
CA ASP A 211 -17.93 -17.16 -3.78
C ASP A 211 -17.50 -16.73 -5.20
N ARG A 212 -18.08 -15.65 -5.74
CA ARG A 212 -17.64 -15.08 -7.03
C ARG A 212 -16.18 -14.63 -7.01
N LEU A 213 -15.77 -13.96 -5.94
CA LEU A 213 -14.37 -13.54 -5.79
C LEU A 213 -13.42 -14.73 -5.65
N MET A 214 -13.90 -15.89 -5.17
CA MET A 214 -13.11 -17.11 -5.07
C MET A 214 -13.06 -17.90 -6.39
N GLU A 215 -14.08 -17.80 -7.25
CA GLU A 215 -14.11 -18.45 -8.59
C GLU A 215 -13.28 -17.69 -9.63
N ASP A 216 -13.08 -16.39 -9.42
CA ASP A 216 -12.26 -15.51 -10.25
C ASP A 216 -10.76 -15.59 -9.93
N LEU A 217 -10.40 -16.21 -8.80
CA LEU A 217 -9.02 -16.54 -8.46
C LEU A 217 -8.55 -17.75 -9.28
#